data_AF-A0A4D7JY67-F1
#
_entry.id   AF-A0A4D7JY67-F1
#
_cell.length_a   1.000
_cell.length_b   1.000
_cell.length_c   1.000
_cell.angle_alpha   90.00
_cell.angle_beta   90.00
_cell.angle_gamma   90.00
#
_symmetry.space_group_name_H-M   'P 1'
#
loop_
_entity.id
_entity.type
_entity.pdbx_description
1 polymer ?
#
loop_
_entity_poly.entity_id
_entity_poly.type
_entity_poly.pdbx_seq_one_letter_code
_entity_poly.pdbx_strand_id
1 'polypeptide(L)'
;MNWKKIHENWNLFVRKYNLKDESKENNYFYGKQELYRASEVFEGFNIYYENKFNKSAEIGSSFRVGNRLAIVSPIEASHKWTLKVEKNSLWKRLFNSSDKSKIEFSDPEIKEYLPLEEIKNIATFFPDLRLSVKEFNKHQNQYIKYGQNVFMIQTKYQPKELEYLTKPREVMISVLQKLKENEFINSI
;
A
#
# COMPACT_ATOMS: atom_id res chain seq x y z
N MET A 1 -13.79 16.00 -2.83
CA MET A 1 -13.49 14.55 -2.80
C MET A 1 -14.56 13.91 -1.92
N ASN A 2 -15.31 12.91 -2.40
CA ASN A 2 -16.54 12.44 -1.74
C ASN A 2 -16.22 11.38 -0.66
N TRP A 3 -16.39 11.74 0.62
CA TRP A 3 -16.14 10.84 1.74
C TRP A 3 -17.08 9.63 1.77
N LYS A 4 -18.35 9.80 1.35
CA LYS A 4 -19.35 8.71 1.32
C LYS A 4 -18.90 7.62 0.37
N LYS A 5 -18.43 8.01 -0.82
CA LYS A 5 -17.88 7.07 -1.80
C LYS A 5 -16.67 6.31 -1.26
N ILE A 6 -15.78 6.98 -0.53
CA ILE A 6 -14.60 6.31 0.08
C ILE A 6 -15.05 5.30 1.15
N HIS A 7 -16.01 5.66 1.99
CA HIS A 7 -16.60 4.77 2.99
C HIS A 7 -17.30 3.56 2.35
N GLU A 8 -18.12 3.78 1.33
CA GLU A 8 -18.80 2.73 0.56
C GLU A 8 -17.79 1.77 -0.10
N ASN A 9 -16.77 2.30 -0.77
CA ASN A 9 -15.72 1.49 -1.39
C ASN A 9 -14.97 0.66 -0.35
N TRP A 10 -14.69 1.21 0.83
CA TRP A 10 -14.06 0.45 1.91
C TRP A 10 -14.95 -0.71 2.39
N ASN A 11 -16.23 -0.43 2.67
CA ASN A 11 -17.18 -1.46 3.11
C ASN A 11 -17.34 -2.56 2.05
N LEU A 12 -17.40 -2.19 0.76
CA LEU A 12 -17.44 -3.15 -0.33
C LEU A 12 -16.16 -3.98 -0.40
N PHE A 13 -14.99 -3.37 -0.21
CA PHE A 13 -13.70 -4.08 -0.16
C PHE A 13 -13.66 -5.10 0.98
N VAL A 14 -14.02 -4.68 2.20
CA VAL A 14 -14.09 -5.55 3.39
C VAL A 14 -15.04 -6.72 3.15
N ARG A 15 -16.26 -6.46 2.65
CA ARG A 15 -17.26 -7.50 2.37
C ARG A 15 -16.81 -8.45 1.26
N LYS A 16 -16.27 -7.93 0.16
CA LYS A 16 -15.86 -8.71 -1.01
C LYS A 16 -14.84 -9.79 -0.65
N TYR A 17 -13.93 -9.49 0.26
CA TYR A 17 -12.86 -10.42 0.67
C TYR A 17 -13.07 -11.00 2.08
N ASN A 18 -14.25 -10.78 2.68
CA ASN A 18 -14.55 -11.21 4.05
C ASN A 18 -13.46 -10.83 5.07
N LEU A 19 -12.96 -9.60 4.98
CA LEU A 19 -11.88 -9.10 5.83
C LEU A 19 -12.42 -8.85 7.24
N LYS A 20 -11.54 -8.98 8.24
CA LYS A 20 -11.86 -8.55 9.60
C LYS A 20 -11.74 -7.03 9.68
N ASP A 21 -12.85 -6.33 9.86
CA ASP A 21 -12.87 -4.87 10.03
C ASP A 21 -12.37 -4.48 11.42
N GLU A 22 -11.44 -3.53 11.45
CA GLU A 22 -10.79 -3.00 12.65
C GLU A 22 -10.80 -1.47 12.66
N SER A 23 -11.65 -0.87 11.81
CA SER A 23 -11.79 0.57 11.66
C SER A 23 -12.22 1.19 12.99
N LYS A 24 -11.60 2.32 13.33
CA LYS A 24 -11.95 3.11 14.52
C LYS A 24 -12.15 4.55 14.10
N GLU A 25 -13.19 5.19 14.62
CA GLU A 25 -13.30 6.66 14.55
C GLU A 25 -12.18 7.27 15.41
N ASN A 26 -11.20 7.91 14.78
CA ASN A 26 -10.13 8.61 15.48
C ASN A 26 -10.33 10.12 15.36
N ASN A 27 -10.77 10.75 16.44
CA ASN A 27 -10.83 12.21 16.55
C ASN A 27 -9.44 12.76 16.88
N TYR A 28 -8.60 13.01 15.87
CA TYR A 28 -7.41 13.84 16.06
C TYR A 28 -7.79 15.33 16.08
N PHE A 29 -7.27 16.05 17.07
CA PHE A 29 -7.39 17.51 17.17
C PHE A 29 -6.79 18.18 15.91
N TYR A 30 -7.51 19.17 15.37
CA TYR A 30 -7.24 19.94 14.12
C TYR A 30 -7.64 19.32 12.77
N GLY A 31 -8.48 18.28 12.77
CA GLY A 31 -9.24 17.84 11.59
C GLY A 31 -9.66 16.39 11.70
N LYS A 32 -10.93 16.07 11.45
CA LYS A 32 -11.43 14.68 11.51
C LYS A 32 -10.70 13.83 10.44
N GLN A 33 -9.82 12.93 10.86
CA GLN A 33 -9.21 11.92 10.00
C GLN A 33 -9.92 10.59 10.25
N GLU A 34 -10.56 10.05 9.22
CA GLU A 34 -11.06 8.69 9.25
C GLU A 34 -9.92 7.71 9.00
N LEU A 35 -9.87 6.68 9.85
CA LEU A 35 -8.89 5.63 9.79
C LEU A 35 -9.60 4.29 9.58
N TYR A 36 -9.60 3.86 8.33
CA TYR A 36 -10.12 2.56 7.93
C TYR A 36 -9.03 1.51 8.08
N ARG A 37 -9.35 0.42 8.78
CA ARG A 37 -8.42 -0.68 9.05
C ARG A 37 -9.12 -2.01 8.88
N ALA A 38 -8.44 -2.95 8.24
CA ALA A 38 -8.90 -4.31 8.11
C ALA A 38 -7.71 -5.26 8.13
N SER A 39 -7.97 -6.52 8.43
CA SER A 39 -6.95 -7.57 8.40
C SER A 39 -7.47 -8.84 7.74
N GLU A 40 -6.54 -9.62 7.19
CA GLU A 40 -6.78 -11.00 6.77
C GLU A 40 -5.58 -11.89 7.08
N VAL A 41 -5.83 -13.20 7.09
CA VAL A 41 -4.79 -14.22 7.10
C VAL A 41 -4.78 -14.89 5.73
N PHE A 42 -3.62 -14.90 5.08
CA PHE A 42 -3.44 -15.51 3.76
C PHE A 42 -2.21 -16.43 3.80
N GLU A 43 -2.41 -17.75 3.65
CA GLU A 43 -1.31 -18.75 3.64
C GLU A 43 -0.29 -18.61 4.81
N GLY A 44 -0.79 -18.24 5.99
CA GLY A 44 0.03 -17.99 7.19
C GLY A 44 0.50 -16.55 7.36
N PHE A 45 0.41 -15.70 6.33
CA PHE A 45 0.73 -14.29 6.44
C PHE A 45 -0.42 -13.49 7.04
N ASN A 46 -0.12 -12.69 8.05
CA ASN A 46 -1.04 -11.67 8.58
C ASN A 46 -0.92 -10.40 7.75
N ILE A 47 -1.95 -10.04 6.98
CA ILE A 47 -1.97 -8.86 6.14
C ILE A 47 -2.87 -7.79 6.77
N TYR A 48 -2.32 -6.59 6.95
CA TYR A 48 -3.01 -5.45 7.52
C TYR A 48 -3.20 -4.36 6.46
N TYR A 49 -4.43 -3.89 6.30
CA TYR A 49 -4.81 -2.80 5.41
C TYR A 49 -5.09 -1.54 6.22
N GLU A 50 -4.59 -0.42 5.75
CA GLU A 50 -4.85 0.89 6.34
C GLU A 50 -5.15 1.92 5.26
N ASN A 51 -6.30 2.60 5.36
CA ASN A 51 -6.68 3.71 4.49
C ASN A 51 -7.04 4.95 5.34
N LYS A 52 -6.32 6.04 5.13
CA LYS A 52 -6.40 7.30 5.89
C LYS A 52 -7.03 8.41 5.06
N PHE A 53 -8.21 8.87 5.47
CA PHE A 53 -8.91 9.95 4.81
C PHE A 53 -9.09 11.17 5.72
N ASN A 54 -8.71 12.36 5.27
CA ASN A 54 -8.95 13.59 6.02
C ASN A 54 -10.26 14.23 5.58
N LYS A 55 -11.28 14.26 6.46
CA LYS A 55 -12.57 14.92 6.19
C LYS A 55 -12.42 16.43 5.96
N SER A 56 -11.43 17.08 6.58
CA SER A 56 -11.16 18.53 6.40
C SER A 56 -10.70 18.94 5.00
N ALA A 57 -10.42 17.97 4.11
CA ALA A 57 -10.13 18.23 2.70
C ALA A 57 -11.34 18.83 1.93
N GLU A 58 -12.54 18.88 2.52
CA GLU A 58 -13.69 19.62 1.99
C GLU A 58 -13.61 21.15 2.20
N ILE A 59 -12.79 21.64 3.15
CA ILE A 59 -12.72 23.07 3.54
C ILE A 59 -11.34 23.68 3.19
N GLY A 60 -10.59 23.06 2.27
CA GLY A 60 -9.36 23.64 1.70
C GLY A 60 -8.08 23.51 2.54
N SER A 61 -8.14 22.95 3.75
CA SER A 61 -6.96 22.71 4.61
C SER A 61 -6.64 21.21 4.70
N SER A 62 -6.01 20.67 3.65
CA SER A 62 -5.51 19.29 3.66
C SER A 62 -4.09 19.22 4.22
N PHE A 63 -3.92 18.86 5.48
CA PHE A 63 -2.61 18.42 5.99
C PHE A 63 -2.28 17.07 5.34
N ARG A 64 -1.38 17.05 4.35
CA ARG A 64 -0.87 15.82 3.71
C ARG A 64 0.22 15.19 4.59
N VAL A 65 -0.14 14.70 5.76
CA VAL A 65 0.82 14.01 6.64
C VAL A 65 0.66 12.50 6.45
N GLY A 66 1.69 11.87 5.90
CA GLY A 66 1.81 10.40 5.79
C GLY A 66 1.18 9.77 4.54
N ASN A 67 1.22 8.44 4.50
CA ASN A 67 0.64 7.61 3.44
C ASN A 67 -0.89 7.53 3.60
N ARG A 68 -1.61 7.52 2.47
CA ARG A 68 -3.07 7.42 2.41
C ARG A 68 -3.54 5.97 2.37
N LEU A 69 -2.81 5.11 1.66
CA LEU A 69 -3.01 3.67 1.66
C LEU A 69 -1.70 3.00 2.06
N ALA A 70 -1.79 2.05 2.99
CA ALA A 70 -0.71 1.15 3.33
C ALA A 70 -1.26 -0.27 3.47
N ILE A 71 -0.53 -1.24 2.91
CA ILE A 71 -0.76 -2.67 3.10
C ILE A 71 0.53 -3.23 3.66
N VAL A 72 0.46 -3.93 4.79
CA VAL A 72 1.63 -4.36 5.54
C VAL A 72 1.45 -5.83 5.93
N SER A 73 2.47 -6.64 5.69
CA SER A 73 2.56 -8.00 6.24
C SER A 73 3.88 -8.15 6.98
N PRO A 74 3.88 -8.56 8.26
CA PRO A 74 5.07 -9.05 8.91
C PRO A 74 5.58 -10.30 8.20
N ILE A 75 6.90 -10.39 8.07
CA ILE A 75 7.59 -11.49 7.38
C ILE A 75 8.93 -11.75 8.04
N GLU A 76 9.41 -12.97 7.95
CA GLU A 76 10.82 -13.27 8.12
C GLU A 76 11.52 -13.03 6.79
N ALA A 77 12.60 -12.25 6.80
CA ALA A 77 13.40 -11.97 5.62
C ALA A 77 14.82 -11.65 6.06
N SER A 78 15.80 -12.16 5.33
CA SER A 78 17.22 -11.87 5.54
C SER A 78 17.68 -10.59 4.83
N HIS A 79 16.94 -10.15 3.81
CA HIS A 79 17.34 -9.06 2.92
C HIS A 79 16.27 -7.96 2.85
N LYS A 80 16.72 -6.70 2.92
CA LYS A 80 15.86 -5.50 2.77
C LYS A 80 15.97 -5.00 1.34
N TRP A 81 14.82 -4.70 0.74
CA TRP A 81 14.78 -4.16 -0.62
C TRP A 81 13.66 -3.14 -0.78
N THR A 82 13.74 -2.32 -1.82
CA THR A 82 12.72 -1.33 -2.17
C THR A 82 12.51 -1.28 -3.67
N LEU A 83 11.24 -1.28 -4.08
CA LEU A 83 10.77 -0.86 -5.39
C LEU A 83 10.02 0.46 -5.27
N LYS A 84 10.41 1.42 -6.10
CA LYS A 84 9.70 2.69 -6.24
C LYS A 84 9.27 2.85 -7.68
N VAL A 85 7.97 3.01 -7.91
CA VAL A 85 7.45 3.40 -9.22
C VAL A 85 7.14 4.88 -9.18
N GLU A 86 7.79 5.64 -10.04
CA GLU A 86 7.52 7.05 -10.21
C GLU A 86 7.02 7.32 -11.62
N LYS A 87 5.97 8.13 -11.73
CA LYS A 87 5.58 8.65 -13.05
C LYS A 87 6.66 9.59 -13.57
N ASN A 88 7.08 9.39 -14.83
CA ASN A 88 8.01 10.31 -15.47
C ASN A 88 7.40 11.72 -15.51
N SER A 89 8.25 12.74 -15.33
CA SER A 89 7.80 14.14 -15.38
C SER A 89 7.11 14.44 -16.71
N LEU A 90 6.18 15.41 -16.71
CA LEU A 90 5.48 15.83 -17.94
C LEU A 90 6.47 16.18 -19.06
N TRP A 91 7.57 16.87 -18.72
CA TRP A 91 8.66 17.18 -19.63
C TRP A 91 9.32 15.92 -20.22
N LYS A 92 9.68 14.92 -19.40
CA LYS A 92 10.26 13.67 -19.92
C LYS A 92 9.28 12.88 -20.80
N ARG A 93 7.99 12.89 -20.44
CA ARG A 93 6.92 12.23 -21.22
C ARG A 93 6.64 12.90 -22.56
N LEU A 94 6.76 14.22 -22.63
CA LEU A 94 6.49 15.00 -23.84
C LEU A 94 7.66 14.98 -24.81
N PHE A 95 8.90 14.90 -24.31
CA PHE A 95 10.08 15.16 -25.13
C PHE A 95 11.06 13.99 -25.26
N ASN A 96 11.06 12.98 -24.38
CA ASN A 96 12.21 12.06 -24.30
C ASN A 96 11.92 10.56 -24.02
N SER A 97 10.68 10.09 -23.83
CA SER A 97 10.44 8.62 -23.75
C SER A 97 9.02 8.18 -24.03
N SER A 98 8.87 7.02 -24.69
CA SER A 98 7.64 6.22 -24.72
C SER A 98 7.28 5.67 -23.32
N ASP A 99 8.27 5.49 -22.45
CA ASP A 99 8.08 5.01 -21.09
C ASP A 99 7.37 6.04 -20.19
N LYS A 100 6.19 5.65 -19.70
CA LYS A 100 5.32 6.51 -18.87
C LYS A 100 5.77 6.57 -17.40
N SER A 101 6.61 5.63 -16.96
CA SER A 101 7.03 5.47 -15.55
C SER A 101 8.47 4.98 -15.43
N LYS A 102 9.17 5.43 -14.39
CA LYS A 102 10.47 4.93 -13.95
C LYS A 102 10.27 3.94 -12.80
N ILE A 103 10.92 2.79 -12.87
CA ILE A 103 10.99 1.84 -11.75
C ILE A 103 12.42 1.88 -11.20
N GLU A 104 12.57 2.30 -9.95
CA GLU A 104 13.82 2.22 -9.21
C GLU A 104 13.77 1.00 -8.29
N PHE A 105 14.81 0.19 -8.34
CA PHE A 105 14.90 -1.03 -7.55
C PHE A 105 16.28 -1.13 -6.91
N SER A 106 16.33 -1.54 -5.63
CA SER A 106 17.57 -1.61 -4.87
C SER A 106 18.34 -2.92 -5.05
N ASP A 107 17.67 -4.00 -5.48
CA ASP A 107 18.23 -5.35 -5.46
C ASP A 107 17.83 -6.11 -6.73
N PRO A 108 18.66 -6.18 -7.78
CA PRO A 108 18.26 -6.76 -9.07
C PRO A 108 17.70 -8.19 -9.00
N GLU A 109 18.15 -9.03 -8.06
CA GLU A 109 17.76 -10.45 -7.98
C GLU A 109 16.28 -10.60 -7.66
N ILE A 110 15.78 -9.84 -6.67
CA ILE A 110 14.35 -9.88 -6.28
C ILE A 110 13.44 -9.44 -7.45
N LYS A 111 13.96 -8.62 -8.38
CA LYS A 111 13.16 -7.94 -9.41
C LYS A 111 12.49 -8.94 -10.34
N GLU A 112 13.20 -10.04 -10.64
CA GLU A 112 12.76 -11.08 -11.57
C GLU A 112 11.55 -11.85 -11.04
N TYR A 113 11.36 -11.86 -9.73
CA TYR A 113 10.27 -12.56 -9.05
C TYR A 113 9.05 -11.66 -8.80
N LEU A 114 9.12 -10.36 -9.09
CA LEU A 114 8.00 -9.45 -8.87
C LEU A 114 7.03 -9.42 -10.05
N PRO A 115 5.71 -9.34 -9.82
CA PRO A 115 4.68 -9.14 -10.85
C PRO A 115 4.73 -7.69 -11.38
N LEU A 116 5.76 -7.36 -12.16
CA LEU A 116 6.08 -5.98 -12.55
C LEU A 116 4.99 -5.32 -13.41
N GLU A 117 4.28 -6.07 -14.24
CA GLU A 117 3.21 -5.53 -15.09
C GLU A 117 1.98 -5.13 -14.24
N GLU A 118 1.61 -5.95 -13.27
CA GLU A 118 0.56 -5.67 -12.31
C GLU A 118 0.94 -4.46 -11.42
N ILE A 119 2.19 -4.40 -10.98
CA ILE A 119 2.73 -3.25 -10.24
C ILE A 119 2.67 -1.96 -11.08
N LYS A 120 3.05 -2.02 -12.37
CA LYS A 120 2.93 -0.87 -13.29
C LYS A 120 1.49 -0.45 -13.49
N ASN A 121 0.56 -1.40 -13.60
CA ASN A 121 -0.87 -1.13 -13.71
C ASN A 121 -1.37 -0.39 -12.46
N ILE A 122 -0.94 -0.79 -11.26
CA ILE A 122 -1.27 -0.06 -10.03
C ILE A 122 -0.71 1.37 -10.04
N ALA A 123 0.50 1.54 -10.53
CA ALA A 123 1.15 2.84 -10.59
C ALA A 123 0.42 3.85 -11.52
N THR A 124 -0.50 3.38 -12.39
CA THR A 124 -1.34 4.27 -13.20
C THR A 124 -2.28 5.13 -12.34
N PHE A 125 -2.79 4.58 -11.24
CA PHE A 125 -3.63 5.30 -10.26
C PHE A 125 -2.86 5.75 -9.02
N PHE A 126 -1.71 5.14 -8.71
CA PHE A 126 -0.80 5.55 -7.62
C PHE A 126 0.59 5.92 -8.15
N PRO A 127 0.79 7.17 -8.61
CA PRO A 127 2.04 7.62 -9.23
C PRO A 127 3.30 7.59 -8.35
N ASP A 128 3.14 7.40 -7.04
CA ASP A 128 4.20 7.36 -6.03
C ASP A 128 4.28 5.99 -5.32
N LEU A 129 3.72 4.94 -5.95
CA LEU A 129 3.65 3.59 -5.40
C LEU A 129 5.04 3.11 -4.96
N ARG A 130 5.13 2.68 -3.70
CA ARG A 130 6.35 2.10 -3.14
C ARG A 130 6.06 0.74 -2.54
N LEU A 131 6.84 -0.25 -2.94
CA LEU A 131 6.89 -1.59 -2.35
C LEU A 131 8.24 -1.73 -1.64
N SER A 132 8.28 -2.33 -0.46
CA SER A 132 9.54 -2.51 0.26
C SER A 132 9.48 -3.61 1.29
N VAL A 133 10.59 -4.32 1.44
CA VAL A 133 10.91 -5.07 2.66
C VAL A 133 11.81 -4.23 3.55
N LYS A 134 11.36 -3.95 4.77
CA LYS A 134 12.05 -3.08 5.73
C LYS A 134 11.69 -3.43 7.16
N GLU A 135 12.46 -2.92 8.11
CA GLU A 135 12.08 -2.95 9.52
C GLU A 135 10.91 -2.00 9.81
N PHE A 136 9.98 -2.47 10.63
CA PHE A 136 8.80 -1.72 11.01
C PHE A 136 9.11 -0.68 12.09
N ASN A 137 8.64 0.55 11.86
CA ASN A 137 8.81 1.66 12.79
C ASN A 137 7.56 1.80 13.71
N LYS A 138 7.79 2.17 14.98
CA LYS A 138 6.91 2.07 16.16
C LYS A 138 5.53 2.76 16.04
N HIS A 139 5.30 3.59 15.02
CA HIS A 139 4.15 4.51 14.97
C HIS A 139 3.11 4.19 13.88
N GLN A 140 3.15 3.00 13.26
CA GLN A 140 2.31 2.71 12.08
C GLN A 140 1.19 1.69 12.34
N ASN A 141 1.39 0.63 13.14
CA ASN A 141 0.38 -0.39 13.44
C ASN A 141 0.68 -1.05 14.80
N GLN A 142 -0.32 -1.13 15.68
CA GLN A 142 -0.17 -1.70 17.04
C GLN A 142 0.02 -3.23 17.04
N TYR A 143 -0.35 -3.92 15.96
CA TYR A 143 -0.26 -5.38 15.86
C TYR A 143 1.10 -5.88 15.35
N ILE A 144 1.98 -4.98 14.93
CA ILE A 144 3.30 -5.32 14.38
C ILE A 144 4.37 -4.85 15.36
N LYS A 145 5.29 -5.75 15.72
CA LYS A 145 6.36 -5.43 16.68
C LYS A 145 7.34 -4.44 16.07
N TYR A 146 7.86 -3.53 16.89
CA TYR A 146 8.93 -2.64 16.49
C TYR A 146 10.18 -3.45 16.10
N GLY A 147 10.84 -3.08 14.99
CA GLY A 147 12.02 -3.78 14.47
C GLY A 147 11.71 -5.08 13.71
N GLN A 148 10.44 -5.50 13.64
CA GLN A 148 10.05 -6.66 12.83
C GLN A 148 10.17 -6.34 11.34
N ASN A 149 10.68 -7.28 10.55
CA ASN A 149 10.68 -7.14 9.09
C ASN A 149 9.24 -7.22 8.56
N VAL A 150 8.92 -6.31 7.65
CA VAL A 150 7.63 -6.25 6.98
C VAL A 150 7.81 -6.10 5.49
N PHE A 151 6.94 -6.76 4.71
CA PHE A 151 6.66 -6.35 3.35
C PHE A 151 5.55 -5.30 3.37
N MET A 152 5.74 -4.21 2.63
CA MET A 152 4.85 -3.08 2.66
C MET A 152 4.61 -2.47 1.28
N ILE A 153 3.35 -2.27 0.93
CA ILE A 153 2.89 -1.47 -0.21
C ILE A 153 2.32 -0.16 0.32
N GLN A 154 2.77 0.98 -0.17
CA GLN A 154 2.33 2.30 0.31
C GLN A 154 2.21 3.33 -0.80
N THR A 155 1.29 4.28 -0.62
CA THR A 155 1.12 5.46 -1.49
C THR A 155 0.56 6.64 -0.70
N LYS A 156 0.87 7.86 -1.14
CA LYS A 156 0.28 9.10 -0.60
C LYS A 156 -1.00 9.51 -1.34
N TYR A 157 -1.43 8.76 -2.35
CA TYR A 157 -2.65 9.03 -3.11
C TYR A 157 -3.86 8.33 -2.49
N GLN A 158 -5.00 9.04 -2.48
CA GLN A 158 -6.24 8.49 -1.94
C GLN A 158 -6.85 7.44 -2.89
N PRO A 159 -7.17 6.22 -2.44
CA PRO A 159 -8.03 5.31 -3.19
C PRO A 159 -9.43 5.92 -3.36
N LYS A 160 -9.81 6.24 -4.60
CA LYS A 160 -11.10 6.88 -4.95
C LYS A 160 -12.13 5.89 -5.48
N GLU A 161 -11.68 4.76 -6.01
CA GLU A 161 -12.50 3.69 -6.57
C GLU A 161 -12.21 2.37 -5.82
N LEU A 162 -13.15 1.44 -5.82
CA LEU A 162 -12.98 0.11 -5.21
C LEU A 162 -11.77 -0.63 -5.80
N GLU A 163 -11.54 -0.49 -7.11
CA GLU A 163 -10.40 -1.11 -7.79
C GLU A 163 -9.05 -0.71 -7.18
N TYR A 164 -8.96 0.52 -6.65
CA TYR A 164 -7.71 1.05 -6.09
C TYR A 164 -7.40 0.45 -4.71
N LEU A 165 -8.32 -0.33 -4.14
CA LEU A 165 -8.12 -1.17 -2.96
C LEU A 165 -7.88 -2.64 -3.36
N THR A 166 -8.65 -3.14 -4.34
CA THR A 166 -8.58 -4.55 -4.76
C THR A 166 -7.26 -4.89 -5.45
N LYS A 167 -6.80 -4.04 -6.38
CA LYS A 167 -5.58 -4.30 -7.17
C LYS A 167 -4.31 -4.33 -6.32
N PRO A 168 -4.07 -3.38 -5.39
CA PRO A 168 -2.97 -3.50 -4.44
C PRO A 168 -3.01 -4.75 -3.56
N ARG A 169 -4.20 -5.20 -3.13
CA ARG A 169 -4.33 -6.47 -2.41
C ARG A 169 -3.91 -7.66 -3.28
N GLU A 170 -4.35 -7.72 -4.53
CA GLU A 170 -3.97 -8.77 -5.48
C GLU A 170 -2.44 -8.82 -5.67
N VAL A 171 -1.79 -7.66 -5.83
CA VAL A 171 -0.33 -7.59 -5.91
C VAL A 171 0.36 -7.95 -4.59
N MET A 172 -0.19 -7.55 -3.44
CA MET A 172 0.34 -7.97 -2.14
C MET A 172 0.41 -9.49 -2.04
N ILE A 173 -0.70 -10.17 -2.36
CA ILE A 173 -0.79 -11.63 -2.33
C ILE A 173 0.20 -12.25 -3.31
N SER A 174 0.20 -11.80 -4.58
CA SER A 174 1.09 -12.36 -5.60
C SER A 174 2.56 -12.20 -5.24
N VAL A 175 2.96 -11.06 -4.68
CA VAL A 175 4.36 -10.84 -4.23
C VAL A 175 4.69 -11.75 -3.05
N LEU A 176 3.81 -11.86 -2.05
CA LEU A 176 4.05 -12.74 -0.91
C LEU A 176 4.21 -14.21 -1.34
N GLN A 177 3.35 -14.68 -2.24
CA GLN A 177 3.43 -16.04 -2.78
C GLN A 177 4.75 -16.27 -3.52
N LYS A 178 5.06 -15.42 -4.51
CA LYS A 178 6.29 -15.58 -5.31
C LYS A 178 7.56 -15.50 -4.46
N LEU A 179 7.62 -14.59 -3.50
CA LEU A 179 8.79 -14.48 -2.63
C LEU A 179 8.92 -15.66 -1.66
N LYS A 180 7.80 -16.23 -1.20
CA LYS A 180 7.80 -17.44 -0.36
C LYS A 180 8.22 -18.67 -1.15
N GLU A 181 7.68 -18.86 -2.35
CA GLU A 181 8.05 -19.97 -3.26
C GLU A 181 9.54 -19.98 -3.61
N ASN A 182 10.16 -18.80 -3.64
CA ASN A 182 11.60 -18.64 -3.93
C ASN A 182 12.42 -18.42 -2.64
N GLU A 183 11.87 -18.76 -1.47
CA GLU A 183 12.57 -18.78 -0.17
C GLU A 183 13.18 -17.43 0.28
N PHE A 184 12.76 -16.32 -0.31
CA PHE A 184 13.21 -14.98 0.09
C PHE A 184 12.55 -14.51 1.39
N ILE A 185 11.34 -15.01 1.68
CA ILE A 185 10.56 -14.65 2.86
C ILE A 185 9.84 -15.85 3.45
N ASN A 186 9.53 -15.80 4.75
CA ASN A 186 8.61 -16.72 5.42
C ASN A 186 7.54 -15.97 6.22
N SER A 187 6.43 -16.64 6.53
CA SER A 187 5.40 -16.14 7.44
C SER A 187 5.87 -16.25 8.90
N ILE A 188 5.52 -15.28 9.73
CA ILE A 188 5.79 -15.25 11.18
C ILE A 188 4.62 -15.84 11.95
#